data_AF-A0A522DZ59-F1
#
_entry.id   AF-A0A522DZ59-F1
#
_cell.length_a   1.000
_cell.length_b   1.000
_cell.length_c   1.000
_cell.angle_alpha   90.00
_cell.angle_beta   90.00
_cell.angle_gamma   90.00
#
_symmetry.space_group_name_H-M   'P 1'
#
loop_
_entity.id
_entity.type
_entity.pdbx_description
1 polymer ?
#
loop_
_entity_poly.entity_id
_entity_poly.type
_entity_poly.pdbx_seq_one_letter_code
_entity_poly.pdbx_strand_id
1 'polypeptide(L)'
;MKLGAKLIVMMSVTFMLAAPLGLAQKFSSDTPSTTPDNFLYGLNVAIDKISLLLTFDNTARAQKGLEIAHERLLEVRQMVAENKLDAAKAAAREYNDTLSTVESAMSGIHNSNKTEELRKKIEIETDFENYDNATSSVISQIETSGNVTAGQQAIIDSIISSLGNRTGHVKIEIQNEKEKTKIEIQQEGKDANETENELENQTGLTTIQKERASETIADVKEKLAELATKLGNTTATSVSQLFNESESKLANAEIAFNQTDYGTAFGQANAADQLAKNAEKQLENSLEHNPSETHETGTVGNVTHGEVE
;
A
#
# COMPACT_ATOMS: atom_id res chain seq x y z
N MET A 1 71.07 -12.24 12.78
CA MET A 1 70.80 -11.62 11.45
C MET A 1 70.31 -12.74 10.53
N LYS A 2 69.13 -12.77 9.92
CA LYS A 2 68.05 -11.80 9.67
C LYS A 2 66.72 -12.55 9.81
N LEU A 3 65.75 -12.01 10.56
CA LEU A 3 64.35 -12.43 10.50
C LEU A 3 63.74 -11.83 9.22
N GLY A 4 63.26 -12.68 8.31
CA GLY A 4 62.50 -12.24 7.13
C GLY A 4 61.03 -12.05 7.51
N ALA A 5 60.58 -10.79 7.52
CA ALA A 5 59.17 -10.46 7.66
C ALA A 5 58.44 -10.83 6.35
N LYS A 6 57.48 -11.76 6.43
CA LYS A 6 56.49 -11.99 5.37
C LYS A 6 55.42 -10.90 5.49
N LEU A 7 55.46 -9.95 4.56
CA LEU A 7 54.43 -8.94 4.36
C LEU A 7 53.21 -9.62 3.74
N ILE A 8 52.16 -9.84 4.53
CA ILE A 8 50.84 -10.24 4.03
C ILE A 8 50.17 -8.96 3.50
N VAL A 9 50.13 -8.82 2.18
CA VAL A 9 49.37 -7.76 1.51
C VAL A 9 47.89 -8.14 1.61
N MET A 10 47.21 -7.54 2.57
CA MET A 10 45.76 -7.59 2.74
C MET A 10 45.15 -6.72 1.64
N MET A 11 44.75 -7.35 0.53
CA MET A 11 44.01 -6.71 -0.55
C MET A 11 42.57 -6.52 -0.10
N SER A 12 42.32 -5.42 0.63
CA SER A 12 40.96 -4.96 0.93
C SER A 12 40.28 -4.56 -0.38
N VAL A 13 39.48 -5.48 -0.93
CA VAL A 13 38.51 -5.19 -1.98
C VAL A 13 37.41 -4.37 -1.31
N THR A 14 37.55 -3.05 -1.36
CA THR A 14 36.46 -2.12 -1.08
C THR A 14 35.47 -2.26 -2.23
N PHE A 15 34.49 -3.16 -2.06
CA PHE A 15 33.31 -3.23 -2.90
C PHE A 15 32.52 -1.94 -2.63
N MET A 16 32.76 -0.93 -3.45
CA MET A 16 32.02 0.31 -3.44
C MET A 16 30.58 -0.05 -3.83
N LEU A 17 29.70 -0.16 -2.84
CA LEU A 17 28.25 -0.33 -3.00
C LEU A 17 27.75 0.85 -3.84
N ALA A 18 27.69 0.68 -5.15
CA ALA A 18 26.85 1.49 -6.01
C ALA A 18 25.41 1.06 -5.69
N ALA A 19 24.81 1.69 -4.68
CA ALA A 19 23.39 1.52 -4.44
C ALA A 19 22.64 1.87 -5.74
N PRO A 20 21.72 1.01 -6.23
CA PRO A 20 20.96 1.29 -7.43
C PRO A 20 19.96 2.41 -7.13
N LEU A 21 20.38 3.66 -7.32
CA LEU A 21 19.56 4.88 -7.21
C LEU A 21 18.38 4.94 -8.21
N GLY A 22 18.14 3.88 -9.00
CA GLY A 22 17.09 3.83 -10.02
C GLY A 22 15.75 3.24 -9.57
N LEU A 23 15.67 2.57 -8.42
CA LEU A 23 14.45 1.84 -8.03
C LEU A 23 13.33 2.77 -7.52
N ALA A 24 13.65 3.84 -6.80
CA ALA A 24 12.65 4.73 -6.21
C ALA A 24 11.91 5.64 -7.23
N GLN A 25 12.38 5.76 -8.48
CA GLN A 25 11.79 6.68 -9.47
C GLN A 25 10.79 6.04 -10.44
N LYS A 26 10.62 4.71 -10.45
CA LYS A 26 9.86 4.00 -11.51
C LYS A 26 8.38 4.41 -11.58
N PHE A 27 7.76 4.74 -10.43
CA PHE A 27 6.35 5.13 -10.32
C PHE A 27 6.17 6.59 -9.85
N SER A 28 7.13 7.46 -10.15
CA SER A 28 7.13 8.86 -9.68
C SER A 28 6.34 9.85 -10.54
N SER A 29 5.66 9.39 -11.59
CA SER A 29 4.81 10.28 -12.40
C SER A 29 3.55 10.65 -11.65
N ASP A 30 3.28 11.96 -11.54
CA ASP A 30 2.07 12.49 -10.91
C ASP A 30 0.95 12.79 -11.92
N THR A 31 1.14 12.53 -13.21
CA THR A 31 0.13 12.84 -14.24
C THR A 31 0.04 11.71 -15.28
N PRO A 32 -1.18 11.36 -15.74
CA PRO A 32 -1.31 10.42 -16.84
C PRO A 32 -0.97 11.10 -18.18
N SER A 33 -0.55 10.29 -19.15
CA SER A 33 -0.27 10.65 -20.53
C SER A 33 -1.55 10.87 -21.35
N THR A 34 -2.58 10.04 -21.11
CA THR A 34 -3.90 10.16 -21.75
C THR A 34 -5.00 9.92 -20.73
N THR A 35 -6.26 10.21 -21.07
CA THR A 35 -7.40 9.94 -20.18
C THR A 35 -8.57 9.31 -20.95
N PRO A 36 -9.46 8.54 -20.30
CA PRO A 36 -10.54 7.82 -20.97
C PRO A 36 -11.57 8.67 -21.73
N ASP A 37 -11.64 9.97 -21.46
CA ASP A 37 -12.50 10.93 -22.16
C ASP A 37 -11.88 11.46 -23.46
N ASN A 38 -10.62 11.14 -23.76
CA ASN A 38 -9.97 11.46 -25.02
C ASN A 38 -10.35 10.45 -26.13
N PHE A 39 -10.67 10.95 -27.32
CA PHE A 39 -10.97 10.12 -28.50
C PHE A 39 -9.89 9.09 -28.83
N LEU A 40 -8.61 9.39 -28.56
CA LEU A 40 -7.48 8.49 -28.83
C LEU A 40 -7.20 7.49 -27.70
N TYR A 41 -7.97 7.51 -26.60
CA TYR A 41 -7.76 6.62 -25.46
C TYR A 41 -7.79 5.14 -25.86
N GLY A 42 -8.78 4.73 -26.66
CA GLY A 42 -8.89 3.35 -27.12
C GLY A 42 -7.70 2.91 -27.95
N LEU A 43 -7.07 3.83 -28.70
CA LEU A 43 -5.83 3.56 -29.43
C LEU A 43 -4.66 3.39 -28.47
N ASN A 44 -4.54 4.23 -27.43
CA ASN A 44 -3.50 4.10 -26.41
C ASN A 44 -3.57 2.73 -25.70
N VAL A 45 -4.76 2.36 -25.21
CA VAL A 45 -5.01 1.04 -24.59
C VAL A 45 -4.69 -0.11 -25.56
N ALA A 46 -5.05 0.02 -26.84
CA ALA A 46 -4.74 -1.01 -27.84
C ALA A 46 -3.23 -1.15 -28.08
N ILE A 47 -2.50 -0.03 -28.16
CA ILE A 47 -1.04 -0.02 -28.27
C ILE A 47 -0.42 -0.71 -27.06
N ASP A 48 -0.85 -0.40 -25.84
CA ASP A 48 -0.38 -1.04 -24.61
C ASP A 48 -0.59 -2.56 -24.63
N LYS A 49 -1.78 -3.01 -25.04
CA LYS A 49 -2.11 -4.45 -25.17
C LYS A 49 -1.22 -5.14 -26.20
N ILE A 50 -0.97 -4.51 -27.36
CA ILE A 50 -0.01 -5.02 -28.35
C ILE A 50 1.40 -5.05 -27.75
N SER A 51 1.77 -4.00 -27.03
CA SER A 51 3.05 -3.85 -26.36
C SER A 51 3.30 -4.98 -25.37
N LEU A 52 2.29 -5.37 -24.58
CA LEU A 52 2.33 -6.51 -23.65
C LEU A 52 2.41 -7.85 -24.39
N LEU A 53 1.63 -8.01 -25.45
CA LEU A 53 1.60 -9.23 -26.27
C LEU A 53 2.96 -9.51 -26.93
N LEU A 54 3.65 -8.45 -27.38
CA LEU A 54 4.97 -8.53 -28.01
C LEU A 54 6.12 -8.64 -26.98
N THR A 55 5.86 -8.43 -25.69
CA THR A 55 6.85 -8.69 -24.64
C THR A 55 6.84 -10.18 -24.32
N PHE A 56 7.78 -10.95 -24.89
CA PHE A 56 7.79 -12.42 -24.78
C PHE A 56 8.32 -12.96 -23.44
N ASP A 57 9.22 -12.24 -22.78
CA ASP A 57 9.72 -12.62 -21.46
C ASP A 57 8.69 -12.28 -20.38
N ASN A 58 8.37 -13.25 -19.53
CA ASN A 58 7.33 -13.11 -18.52
C ASN A 58 7.70 -12.13 -17.40
N THR A 59 8.98 -12.02 -17.04
CA THR A 59 9.46 -11.01 -16.08
C THR A 59 9.25 -9.61 -16.66
N ALA A 60 9.76 -9.35 -17.87
CA ALA A 60 9.58 -8.08 -18.56
C ALA A 60 8.10 -7.74 -18.79
N ARG A 61 7.26 -8.75 -19.06
CA ARG A 61 5.81 -8.56 -19.24
C ARG A 61 5.14 -8.14 -17.94
N ALA A 62 5.49 -8.77 -16.82
CA ALA A 62 4.97 -8.37 -15.51
C ALA A 62 5.39 -6.93 -15.15
N GLN A 63 6.65 -6.57 -15.33
CA GLN A 63 7.16 -5.21 -15.06
C GLN A 63 6.41 -4.15 -15.89
N LYS A 64 6.25 -4.41 -17.20
CA LYS A 64 5.52 -3.52 -18.10
C LYS A 64 4.03 -3.44 -17.75
N GLY A 65 3.45 -4.55 -17.29
CA GLY A 65 2.09 -4.57 -16.78
C GLY A 65 1.92 -3.64 -15.56
N LEU A 66 2.89 -3.60 -14.64
CA LEU A 66 2.85 -2.67 -13.50
C LEU A 66 2.94 -1.21 -13.94
N GLU A 67 3.78 -0.89 -14.93
CA GLU A 67 3.86 0.45 -15.50
C GLU A 67 2.53 0.90 -16.12
N ILE A 68 1.89 0.05 -16.91
CA ILE A 68 0.58 0.33 -17.51
C ILE A 68 -0.48 0.44 -16.42
N ALA A 69 -0.48 -0.43 -15.41
CA ALA A 69 -1.44 -0.37 -14.31
C ALA A 69 -1.30 0.94 -13.52
N HIS A 70 -0.07 1.41 -13.31
CA HIS A 70 0.19 2.70 -12.68
C HIS A 70 -0.38 3.86 -13.50
N GLU A 71 -0.23 3.84 -14.82
CA GLU A 71 -0.87 4.82 -15.71
C GLU A 71 -2.40 4.82 -15.55
N ARG A 72 -3.04 3.64 -15.54
CA ARG A 72 -4.51 3.52 -15.33
C ARG A 72 -4.94 4.06 -13.97
N LEU A 73 -4.12 3.89 -12.93
CA LEU A 73 -4.37 4.43 -11.61
C LEU A 73 -4.33 5.97 -11.60
N LEU A 74 -3.36 6.58 -12.28
CA LEU A 74 -3.29 8.04 -12.43
C LEU A 74 -4.47 8.60 -13.22
N GLU A 75 -4.94 7.87 -14.24
CA GLU A 75 -6.17 8.19 -14.97
C GLU A 75 -7.40 8.14 -14.07
N VAL A 76 -7.55 7.12 -13.23
CA VAL A 76 -8.65 7.05 -12.25
C VAL A 76 -8.65 8.29 -11.37
N ARG A 77 -7.49 8.63 -10.79
CA ARG A 77 -7.34 9.79 -9.91
C ARG A 77 -7.77 11.08 -10.60
N GLN A 78 -7.27 11.33 -11.80
CA GLN A 78 -7.63 12.53 -12.56
C GLN A 78 -9.13 12.57 -12.87
N MET A 79 -9.71 11.45 -13.31
CA MET A 79 -11.13 11.39 -13.64
C MET A 79 -12.03 11.54 -12.40
N VAL A 80 -11.62 11.07 -11.23
CA VAL A 80 -12.34 11.35 -9.98
C VAL A 80 -12.26 12.83 -9.62
N ALA A 81 -11.07 13.44 -9.69
CA ALA A 81 -10.88 14.86 -9.41
C ALA A 81 -11.71 15.77 -10.35
N GLU A 82 -11.89 15.36 -11.60
CA GLU A 82 -12.72 16.05 -12.59
C GLU A 82 -14.21 15.65 -12.52
N ASN A 83 -14.60 14.82 -11.56
CA ASN A 83 -15.96 14.30 -11.39
C ASN A 83 -16.51 13.56 -12.63
N LYS A 84 -15.62 12.95 -13.41
CA LYS A 84 -15.92 12.12 -14.59
C LYS A 84 -15.99 10.64 -14.21
N LEU A 85 -16.95 10.29 -13.36
CA LEU A 85 -16.98 8.97 -12.69
C LEU A 85 -17.12 7.78 -13.64
N ASP A 86 -17.77 7.91 -14.79
CA ASP A 86 -17.85 6.82 -15.77
C ASP A 86 -16.50 6.58 -16.47
N ALA A 87 -15.73 7.64 -16.72
CA ALA A 87 -14.35 7.54 -17.22
C ALA A 87 -13.44 6.91 -16.15
N ALA A 88 -13.59 7.31 -14.88
CA ALA A 88 -12.87 6.68 -13.77
C ALA A 88 -13.16 5.16 -13.68
N LYS A 89 -14.43 4.74 -13.83
CA LYS A 89 -14.79 3.31 -13.91
C LYS A 89 -14.19 2.60 -15.12
N ALA A 90 -14.01 3.28 -16.25
CA ALA A 90 -13.36 2.70 -17.41
C ALA A 90 -11.86 2.47 -17.15
N ALA A 91 -11.16 3.46 -16.61
CA ALA A 91 -9.75 3.32 -16.22
C ALA A 91 -9.56 2.23 -15.15
N ALA A 92 -10.43 2.16 -14.13
CA ALA A 92 -10.38 1.14 -13.09
C ALA A 92 -10.59 -0.29 -13.64
N ARG A 93 -11.35 -0.46 -14.73
CA ARG A 93 -11.49 -1.76 -15.41
C ARG A 93 -10.21 -2.14 -16.14
N GLU A 94 -9.63 -1.24 -16.92
CA GLU A 94 -8.36 -1.49 -17.63
C GLU A 94 -7.20 -1.72 -16.65
N TYR A 95 -7.22 -1.05 -15.49
CA TYR A 95 -6.32 -1.33 -14.37
C TYR A 95 -6.41 -2.80 -13.92
N ASN A 96 -7.63 -3.29 -13.66
CA ASN A 96 -7.86 -4.67 -13.21
C ASN A 96 -7.40 -5.69 -14.26
N ASP A 97 -7.71 -5.45 -15.53
CA ASP A 97 -7.30 -6.30 -16.65
C ASP A 97 -5.77 -6.34 -16.79
N THR A 98 -5.12 -5.19 -16.61
CA THR A 98 -3.64 -5.10 -16.66
C THR A 98 -3.00 -5.88 -15.52
N LEU A 99 -3.52 -5.75 -14.29
CA LEU A 99 -3.06 -6.54 -13.15
C LEU A 99 -3.32 -8.05 -13.33
N SER A 100 -4.30 -8.45 -14.14
CA SER A 100 -4.52 -9.86 -14.52
C SER A 100 -3.44 -10.37 -15.47
N THR A 101 -2.89 -9.49 -16.30
CA THR A 101 -1.72 -9.80 -17.13
C THR A 101 -0.45 -9.94 -16.28
N VAL A 102 -0.28 -9.09 -15.25
CA VAL A 102 0.84 -9.22 -14.30
C VAL A 102 0.80 -10.56 -13.57
N GLU A 103 -0.37 -10.93 -13.05
CA GLU A 103 -0.58 -12.22 -12.38
C GLU A 103 -0.25 -13.40 -13.31
N SER A 104 -0.80 -13.40 -14.52
CA SER A 104 -0.55 -14.47 -15.51
C SER A 104 0.93 -14.55 -15.91
N ALA A 105 1.59 -13.40 -16.05
CA ALA A 105 3.00 -13.34 -16.36
C ALA A 105 3.84 -13.89 -15.21
N MET A 106 3.51 -13.52 -13.96
CA MET A 106 4.19 -14.02 -12.76
C MET A 106 4.16 -15.55 -12.67
N SER A 107 2.99 -16.17 -12.82
CA SER A 107 2.87 -17.63 -12.82
C SER A 107 3.59 -18.31 -13.99
N GLY A 108 3.79 -17.59 -15.10
CA GLY A 108 4.54 -18.07 -16.25
C GLY A 108 6.07 -17.97 -16.11
N ILE A 109 6.59 -17.36 -15.03
CA ILE A 109 8.04 -17.26 -14.82
C ILE A 109 8.57 -18.66 -14.45
N HIS A 110 9.25 -19.29 -15.41
CA HIS A 110 9.90 -20.58 -15.23
C HIS A 110 11.36 -20.50 -15.67
N ASN A 111 12.24 -21.14 -14.90
CA ASN A 111 13.65 -21.28 -15.27
C ASN A 111 14.15 -22.69 -14.88
N SER A 112 15.04 -23.25 -15.69
CA SER A 112 15.73 -24.51 -15.35
C SER A 112 16.56 -24.39 -14.06
N ASN A 113 17.02 -23.19 -13.73
CA ASN A 113 17.66 -22.88 -12.46
C ASN A 113 16.63 -22.22 -11.52
N LYS A 114 16.23 -22.93 -10.47
CA LYS A 114 15.21 -22.46 -9.52
C LYS A 114 15.64 -21.26 -8.68
N THR A 115 16.94 -21.10 -8.42
CA THR A 115 17.47 -19.89 -7.79
C THR A 115 17.28 -18.66 -8.70
N GLU A 116 17.50 -18.82 -10.01
CA GLU A 116 17.28 -17.75 -10.99
C GLU A 116 15.79 -17.46 -11.21
N GLU A 117 14.93 -18.50 -11.16
CA GLU A 117 13.48 -18.33 -11.15
C GLU A 117 13.02 -17.49 -9.95
N LEU A 118 13.49 -17.84 -8.74
CA LEU A 118 13.18 -17.12 -7.52
C LEU A 118 13.68 -15.67 -7.58
N ARG A 119 14.91 -15.44 -8.08
CA ARG A 119 15.45 -14.08 -8.27
C ARG A 119 14.54 -13.21 -9.13
N LYS A 120 14.07 -13.73 -10.27
CA LYS A 120 13.13 -13.01 -11.15
C LYS A 120 11.80 -12.71 -10.45
N LYS A 121 11.29 -13.63 -9.64
CA LYS A 121 10.05 -13.44 -8.86
C LYS A 121 10.23 -12.35 -7.78
N ILE A 122 11.37 -12.32 -7.09
CA ILE A 122 11.72 -11.26 -6.12
C ILE A 122 11.90 -9.90 -6.82
N GLU A 123 12.44 -9.86 -8.04
CA GLU A 123 12.53 -8.63 -8.83
C GLU A 123 11.14 -8.03 -9.12
N ILE A 124 10.16 -8.87 -9.47
CA ILE A 124 8.76 -8.44 -9.65
C ILE A 124 8.15 -7.98 -8.34
N GLU A 125 8.39 -8.68 -7.24
CA GLU A 125 7.93 -8.26 -5.91
C GLU A 125 8.49 -6.88 -5.53
N THR A 126 9.76 -6.64 -5.81
CA THR A 126 10.42 -5.35 -5.56
C THR A 126 9.74 -4.23 -6.33
N ASP A 127 9.48 -4.44 -7.63
CA ASP A 127 8.72 -3.48 -8.44
C ASP A 127 7.29 -3.33 -7.92
N PHE A 128 6.66 -4.42 -7.47
CA PHE A 128 5.29 -4.42 -6.96
C PHE A 128 5.17 -3.65 -5.64
N GLU A 129 6.14 -3.74 -4.73
CA GLU A 129 6.14 -2.99 -3.47
C GLU A 129 6.18 -1.47 -3.71
N ASN A 130 6.99 -1.02 -4.67
CA ASN A 130 7.00 0.38 -5.09
C ASN A 130 5.66 0.81 -5.73
N TYR A 131 5.08 -0.06 -6.54
CA TYR A 131 3.77 0.15 -7.16
C TYR A 131 2.62 0.20 -6.14
N ASP A 132 2.64 -0.67 -5.14
CA ASP A 132 1.63 -0.76 -4.07
C ASP A 132 1.66 0.50 -3.18
N ASN A 133 2.84 1.07 -2.96
CA ASN A 133 3.01 2.37 -2.34
C ASN A 133 2.36 3.50 -3.16
N ALA A 134 2.67 3.56 -4.46
CA ALA A 134 2.05 4.54 -5.36
C ALA A 134 0.51 4.39 -5.39
N THR A 135 0.01 3.14 -5.37
CA THR A 135 -1.42 2.83 -5.29
C THR A 135 -2.06 3.37 -4.02
N SER A 136 -1.42 3.15 -2.87
CA SER A 136 -1.90 3.64 -1.58
C SER A 136 -1.94 5.17 -1.53
N SER A 137 -0.91 5.84 -2.07
CA SER A 137 -0.86 7.30 -2.18
C SER A 137 -2.00 7.84 -3.05
N VAL A 138 -2.23 7.25 -4.23
CA VAL A 138 -3.32 7.67 -5.11
C VAL A 138 -4.69 7.44 -4.48
N ILE A 139 -4.92 6.31 -3.82
CA ILE A 139 -6.18 6.04 -3.12
C ILE A 139 -6.44 7.11 -2.06
N SER A 140 -5.44 7.47 -1.24
CA SER A 140 -5.57 8.53 -0.24
C SER A 140 -5.92 9.90 -0.87
N GLN A 141 -5.33 10.23 -2.02
CA GLN A 141 -5.68 11.45 -2.76
C GLN A 141 -7.12 11.42 -3.29
N ILE A 142 -7.60 10.25 -3.72
CA ILE A 142 -8.99 10.06 -4.16
C ILE A 142 -9.97 10.22 -2.98
N GLU A 143 -9.65 9.64 -1.81
CA GLU A 143 -10.48 9.75 -0.60
C GLU A 143 -10.65 11.19 -0.11
N THR A 144 -9.62 12.02 -0.31
CA THR A 144 -9.61 13.43 0.08
C THR A 144 -10.15 14.38 -1.00
N SER A 145 -10.62 13.85 -2.13
CA SER A 145 -11.06 14.64 -3.28
C SER A 145 -12.44 15.31 -3.08
N GLY A 146 -12.43 16.51 -2.49
CA GLY A 146 -13.45 17.58 -2.66
C GLY A 146 -14.91 17.29 -2.28
N ASN A 147 -15.78 18.29 -2.48
CA ASN A 147 -17.21 18.22 -2.20
C ASN A 147 -17.94 17.35 -3.23
N VAL A 148 -18.07 16.04 -2.95
CA VAL A 148 -18.88 15.11 -3.73
C VAL A 148 -20.23 14.86 -3.06
N THR A 149 -21.26 14.61 -3.85
CA THR A 149 -22.56 14.17 -3.32
C THR A 149 -22.46 12.74 -2.77
N ALA A 150 -23.37 12.35 -1.88
CA ALA A 150 -23.40 11.00 -1.32
C ALA A 150 -23.45 9.89 -2.41
N GLY A 151 -24.16 10.12 -3.52
CA GLY A 151 -24.20 9.18 -4.64
C GLY A 151 -22.88 9.08 -5.40
N GLN A 152 -22.14 10.18 -5.53
CA GLN A 152 -20.81 10.19 -6.14
C GLN A 152 -19.78 9.52 -5.22
N GLN A 153 -19.86 9.77 -3.91
CA GLN A 153 -19.01 9.11 -2.92
C GLN A 153 -19.14 7.60 -2.99
N ALA A 154 -20.37 7.07 -3.05
CA ALA A 154 -20.60 5.62 -3.16
C ALA A 154 -19.94 5.00 -4.41
N ILE A 155 -19.87 5.75 -5.52
CA ILE A 155 -19.17 5.30 -6.73
C ILE A 155 -17.65 5.33 -6.52
N ILE A 156 -17.12 6.39 -5.92
CA ILE A 156 -15.70 6.53 -5.60
C ILE A 156 -15.25 5.41 -4.67
N ASP A 157 -16.00 5.13 -3.61
CA ASP A 157 -15.75 4.05 -2.66
C ASP A 157 -15.70 2.69 -3.37
N SER A 158 -16.63 2.46 -4.32
CA SER A 158 -16.62 1.24 -5.13
C SER A 158 -15.39 1.13 -6.02
N ILE A 159 -14.89 2.24 -6.57
CA ILE A 159 -13.67 2.26 -7.37
C ILE A 159 -12.47 1.94 -6.47
N ILE A 160 -12.30 2.66 -5.36
CA ILE A 160 -11.22 2.43 -4.39
C ILE A 160 -11.20 0.97 -3.93
N SER A 161 -12.36 0.44 -3.54
CA SER A 161 -12.50 -0.94 -3.11
C SER A 161 -12.04 -1.92 -4.19
N SER A 162 -12.40 -1.67 -5.46
CA SER A 162 -11.94 -2.50 -6.57
C SER A 162 -10.42 -2.45 -6.74
N LEU A 163 -9.83 -1.26 -6.71
CA LEU A 163 -8.38 -1.07 -6.89
C LEU A 163 -7.60 -1.76 -5.77
N GLY A 164 -8.01 -1.52 -4.51
CA GLY A 164 -7.40 -2.13 -3.33
C GLY A 164 -7.50 -3.65 -3.33
N ASN A 165 -8.70 -4.19 -3.61
CA ASN A 165 -8.91 -5.64 -3.66
C ASN A 165 -8.06 -6.32 -4.74
N ARG A 166 -7.98 -5.72 -5.94
CA ARG A 166 -7.17 -6.28 -7.03
C ARG A 166 -5.68 -6.22 -6.72
N THR A 167 -5.19 -5.12 -6.15
CA THR A 167 -3.79 -4.98 -5.70
C THR A 167 -3.44 -6.02 -4.66
N GLY A 168 -4.29 -6.15 -3.63
CA GLY A 168 -4.12 -7.15 -2.58
C GLY A 168 -4.11 -8.59 -3.14
N HIS A 169 -4.97 -8.89 -4.11
CA HIS A 169 -4.98 -10.19 -4.78
C HIS A 169 -3.66 -10.49 -5.50
N VAL A 170 -3.14 -9.54 -6.29
CA VAL A 170 -1.86 -9.73 -7.00
C VAL A 170 -0.70 -9.87 -6.02
N LYS A 171 -0.70 -9.11 -4.92
CA LYS A 171 0.30 -9.25 -3.84
C LYS A 171 0.33 -10.67 -3.29
N ILE A 172 -0.84 -11.25 -3.01
CA ILE A 172 -0.97 -12.62 -2.52
C ILE A 172 -0.44 -13.61 -3.57
N GLU A 173 -0.78 -13.43 -4.84
CA GLU A 173 -0.33 -14.38 -5.87
C GLU A 173 1.18 -14.30 -6.12
N ILE A 174 1.80 -13.13 -6.01
CA ILE A 174 3.26 -12.98 -6.04
C ILE A 174 3.91 -13.81 -4.92
N GLN A 175 3.37 -13.73 -3.70
CA GLN A 175 3.87 -14.52 -2.57
C GLN A 175 3.66 -16.02 -2.78
N ASN A 176 2.48 -16.43 -3.24
CA ASN A 176 2.20 -17.83 -3.54
C ASN A 176 3.17 -18.41 -4.57
N GLU A 177 3.47 -17.65 -5.63
CA GLU A 177 4.40 -18.06 -6.66
C GLU A 177 5.85 -18.13 -6.18
N LYS A 178 6.27 -17.23 -5.29
CA LYS A 178 7.58 -17.33 -4.60
C LYS A 178 7.66 -18.60 -3.76
N GLU A 179 6.65 -18.85 -2.93
CA GLU A 179 6.63 -20.01 -2.04
C GLU A 179 6.63 -21.34 -2.80
N LYS A 180 5.93 -21.42 -3.94
CA LYS A 180 6.02 -22.58 -4.85
C LYS A 180 7.46 -22.84 -5.29
N THR A 181 8.17 -21.81 -5.74
CA THR A 181 9.58 -21.95 -6.17
C THR A 181 10.51 -22.27 -5.00
N LYS A 182 10.26 -21.72 -3.79
CA LYS A 182 11.02 -22.05 -2.57
C LYS A 182 10.89 -23.53 -2.21
N ILE A 183 9.69 -24.10 -2.31
CA ILE A 183 9.46 -25.54 -2.11
C ILE A 183 10.29 -26.37 -3.11
N GLU A 184 10.35 -25.96 -4.37
CA GLU A 184 11.17 -26.66 -5.39
C GLU A 184 12.67 -26.57 -5.08
N ILE A 185 13.18 -25.41 -4.62
CA ILE A 185 14.57 -25.24 -4.18
C ILE A 185 14.90 -26.16 -2.99
N GLN A 186 13.98 -26.29 -2.04
CA GLN A 186 14.15 -27.21 -0.90
C GLN A 186 14.21 -28.67 -1.35
N GLN A 187 13.44 -29.06 -2.37
CA GLN A 187 13.51 -30.41 -2.95
C GLN A 187 14.85 -30.71 -3.64
N GLU A 188 15.56 -29.67 -4.10
CA GLU A 188 16.95 -29.78 -4.60
C GLU A 188 17.99 -29.88 -3.46
N GLY A 189 17.57 -29.85 -2.18
CA GLY A 189 18.44 -29.95 -1.02
C GLY A 189 19.15 -28.66 -0.63
N LYS A 190 18.68 -27.51 -1.13
CA LYS A 190 19.20 -26.17 -0.78
C LYS A 190 18.33 -25.52 0.30
N ASP A 191 18.91 -24.64 1.09
CA ASP A 191 18.14 -23.79 2.01
C ASP A 191 17.49 -22.64 1.22
N ALA A 192 16.17 -22.76 1.01
CA ALA A 192 15.42 -21.76 0.26
C ALA A 192 15.31 -20.41 0.99
N ASN A 193 15.33 -20.40 2.33
CA ASN A 193 15.22 -19.16 3.10
C ASN A 193 16.54 -18.40 3.08
N GLU A 194 17.68 -19.09 3.22
CA GLU A 194 19.00 -18.49 3.04
C GLU A 194 19.13 -17.90 1.62
N THR A 195 18.71 -18.68 0.60
CA THR A 195 18.72 -18.24 -0.80
C THR A 195 17.86 -16.99 -1.02
N GLU A 196 16.62 -16.98 -0.51
CA GLU A 196 15.73 -15.82 -0.60
C GLU A 196 16.35 -14.58 0.04
N ASN A 197 16.83 -14.70 1.29
CA ASN A 197 17.45 -13.59 2.01
C ASN A 197 18.64 -12.98 1.24
N GLU A 198 19.49 -13.82 0.62
CA GLU A 198 20.59 -13.32 -0.21
C GLU A 198 20.07 -12.54 -1.43
N LEU A 199 19.02 -13.02 -2.08
CA LEU A 199 18.43 -12.40 -3.27
C LEU A 199 17.66 -11.11 -2.94
N GLU A 200 16.92 -11.07 -1.83
CA GLU A 200 16.22 -9.86 -1.37
C GLU A 200 17.20 -8.73 -1.04
N ASN A 201 18.33 -9.08 -0.41
CA ASN A 201 19.41 -8.12 -0.16
C ASN A 201 20.05 -7.62 -1.46
N GLN A 202 20.22 -8.48 -2.47
CA GLN A 202 20.78 -8.09 -3.77
C GLN A 202 19.84 -7.21 -4.60
N THR A 203 18.54 -7.48 -4.53
CA THR A 203 17.51 -6.73 -5.28
C THR A 203 17.13 -5.41 -4.59
N GLY A 204 17.49 -5.24 -3.31
CA GLY A 204 17.15 -4.07 -2.52
C GLY A 204 15.76 -4.13 -1.91
N LEU A 205 15.03 -5.24 -2.06
CA LEU A 205 13.69 -5.43 -1.52
C LEU A 205 13.65 -5.17 0.00
N THR A 206 14.62 -5.71 0.73
CA THR A 206 14.72 -5.52 2.19
C THR A 206 14.82 -4.04 2.58
N THR A 207 15.49 -3.22 1.74
CA THR A 207 15.63 -1.78 2.00
C THR A 207 14.30 -1.06 1.78
N ILE A 208 13.59 -1.37 0.69
CA ILE A 208 12.27 -0.82 0.37
C ILE A 208 11.25 -1.20 1.48
N GLN A 209 11.22 -2.47 1.87
CA GLN A 209 10.33 -2.94 2.93
C GLN A 209 10.65 -2.26 4.27
N LYS A 210 11.94 -2.07 4.60
CA LYS A 210 12.36 -1.35 5.81
C LYS A 210 11.89 0.09 5.81
N GLU A 211 12.12 0.82 4.72
CA GLU A 211 11.70 2.23 4.60
C GLU A 211 10.18 2.34 4.76
N ARG A 212 9.43 1.53 3.99
CA ARG A 212 7.97 1.48 4.03
C ARG A 212 7.42 1.14 5.42
N ALA A 213 7.98 0.12 6.08
CA ALA A 213 7.57 -0.25 7.43
C ALA A 213 7.86 0.88 8.43
N SER A 214 9.02 1.54 8.31
CA SER A 214 9.40 2.65 9.18
C SER A 214 8.47 3.85 9.03
N GLU A 215 8.18 4.26 7.80
CA GLU A 215 7.26 5.36 7.49
C GLU A 215 5.85 5.07 8.01
N THR A 216 5.33 3.88 7.72
CA THR A 216 3.97 3.50 8.16
C THR A 216 3.88 3.45 9.69
N ILE A 217 4.90 2.92 10.38
CA ILE A 217 4.95 2.93 11.84
C ILE A 217 4.95 4.38 12.38
N ALA A 218 5.67 5.30 11.74
CA ALA A 218 5.72 6.70 12.15
C ALA A 218 4.36 7.39 11.96
N ASP A 219 3.73 7.22 10.79
CA ASP A 219 2.42 7.81 10.48
C ASP A 219 1.33 7.31 11.45
N VAL A 220 1.31 6.01 11.74
CA VAL A 220 0.33 5.43 12.66
C VAL A 220 0.54 5.91 14.09
N LYS A 221 1.80 6.12 14.52
CA LYS A 221 2.10 6.71 15.82
C LYS A 221 1.52 8.11 15.95
N GLU A 222 1.71 8.95 14.92
CA GLU A 222 1.18 10.31 14.91
C GLU A 222 -0.35 10.30 14.99
N LYS A 223 -1.01 9.50 14.13
CA LYS A 223 -2.49 9.36 14.16
C LYS A 223 -3.01 8.86 15.49
N LEU A 224 -2.36 7.86 16.11
CA LEU A 224 -2.79 7.37 17.42
C LEU A 224 -2.59 8.41 18.53
N ALA A 225 -1.54 9.24 18.46
CA ALA A 225 -1.36 10.34 19.39
C ALA A 225 -2.47 11.40 19.25
N GLU A 226 -2.83 11.77 18.02
CA GLU A 226 -3.95 12.68 17.76
C GLU A 226 -5.28 12.11 18.24
N LEU A 227 -5.55 10.85 17.90
CA LEU A 227 -6.76 10.13 18.28
C LEU A 227 -6.88 10.00 19.81
N ALA A 228 -5.78 9.69 20.51
CA ALA A 228 -5.74 9.67 21.98
C ALA A 228 -6.14 11.03 22.59
N THR A 229 -5.71 12.12 21.96
CA THR A 229 -6.05 13.48 22.39
C THR A 229 -7.53 13.78 22.18
N LYS A 230 -8.11 13.35 21.05
CA LYS A 230 -9.55 13.47 20.74
C LYS A 230 -10.43 12.58 21.63
N LEU A 231 -9.95 11.40 22.00
CA LEU A 231 -10.68 10.46 22.86
C LEU A 231 -10.93 11.06 24.26
N GLY A 232 -9.97 11.80 24.83
CA GLY A 232 -10.15 12.48 26.13
C GLY A 232 -10.76 11.56 27.20
N ASN A 233 -11.92 11.94 27.73
CA ASN A 233 -12.71 11.16 28.71
C ASN A 233 -13.89 10.39 28.07
N THR A 234 -13.93 10.23 26.75
CA THR A 234 -15.05 9.55 26.09
C THR A 234 -15.17 8.11 26.61
N THR A 235 -16.38 7.70 26.97
CA THR A 235 -16.66 6.37 27.55
C THR A 235 -17.16 5.38 26.51
N ALA A 236 -17.17 5.76 25.23
CA ALA A 236 -17.63 4.91 24.14
C ALA A 236 -16.75 3.66 24.03
N THR A 237 -17.27 2.55 24.56
CA THR A 237 -16.53 1.29 24.71
C THR A 237 -16.01 0.75 23.38
N SER A 238 -16.73 0.96 22.28
CA SER A 238 -16.31 0.50 20.94
C SER A 238 -15.12 1.29 20.40
N VAL A 239 -15.09 2.62 20.59
CA VAL A 239 -13.97 3.47 20.15
C VAL A 239 -12.71 3.13 20.93
N SER A 240 -12.81 2.99 22.26
CA SER A 240 -11.69 2.59 23.10
C SER A 240 -11.16 1.20 22.76
N GLN A 241 -12.04 0.26 22.40
CA GLN A 241 -11.62 -1.08 21.99
C GLN A 241 -10.80 -1.03 20.69
N LEU A 242 -11.30 -0.36 19.64
CA LEU A 242 -10.58 -0.21 18.38
C LEU A 242 -9.24 0.51 18.55
N PHE A 243 -9.20 1.55 19.40
CA PHE A 243 -7.98 2.26 19.74
C PHE A 243 -6.94 1.33 20.40
N ASN A 244 -7.34 0.57 21.43
CA ASN A 244 -6.44 -0.36 22.14
C ASN A 244 -5.96 -1.51 21.22
N GLU A 245 -6.83 -2.03 20.35
CA GLU A 245 -6.45 -3.03 19.36
C GLU A 245 -5.42 -2.47 18.37
N SER A 246 -5.62 -1.21 17.95
CA SER A 246 -4.66 -0.50 17.11
C SER A 246 -3.30 -0.33 17.79
N GLU A 247 -3.25 0.09 19.05
CA GLU A 247 -2.00 0.20 19.82
C GLU A 247 -1.28 -1.16 19.94
N SER A 248 -2.03 -2.22 20.19
CA SER A 248 -1.47 -3.58 20.24
C SER A 248 -0.86 -4.00 18.89
N LYS A 249 -1.53 -3.68 17.77
CA LYS A 249 -1.01 -3.93 16.42
C LYS A 249 0.25 -3.12 16.14
N LEU A 250 0.28 -1.85 16.50
CA LEU A 250 1.46 -1.00 16.38
C LEU A 250 2.64 -1.56 17.18
N ALA A 251 2.43 -1.99 18.43
CA ALA A 251 3.49 -2.60 19.23
C ALA A 251 4.07 -3.87 18.58
N ASN A 252 3.21 -4.72 18.00
CA ASN A 252 3.66 -5.89 17.24
C ASN A 252 4.46 -5.50 15.99
N ALA A 253 4.07 -4.40 15.32
CA ALA A 253 4.81 -3.86 14.18
C ALA A 253 6.23 -3.45 14.58
N GLU A 254 6.40 -2.74 15.70
CA GLU A 254 7.71 -2.33 16.22
C GLU A 254 8.58 -3.54 16.61
N ILE A 255 7.99 -4.57 17.22
CA ILE A 255 8.70 -5.81 17.56
C ILE A 255 9.23 -6.47 16.29
N ALA A 256 8.38 -6.66 15.27
CA ALA A 256 8.77 -7.25 13.99
C ALA A 256 9.83 -6.41 13.28
N PHE A 257 9.70 -5.07 13.30
CA PHE A 257 10.67 -4.15 12.71
C PHE A 257 12.07 -4.31 13.33
N ASN A 258 12.13 -4.41 14.66
CA ASN A 258 13.38 -4.63 15.40
C ASN A 258 13.99 -6.02 15.16
N GLN A 259 13.16 -6.99 14.75
CA GLN A 259 13.58 -8.32 14.35
C GLN A 259 13.97 -8.40 12.86
N THR A 260 14.02 -7.27 12.16
CA THR A 260 14.27 -7.18 10.70
C THR A 260 13.23 -7.88 9.83
N ASP A 261 12.08 -8.25 10.42
CA ASP A 261 10.92 -8.77 9.70
C ASP A 261 10.06 -7.60 9.22
N TYR A 262 10.56 -6.90 8.22
CA TYR A 262 9.94 -5.66 7.71
C TYR A 262 8.59 -5.91 7.02
N GLY A 263 8.40 -7.09 6.41
CA GLY A 263 7.11 -7.50 5.86
C GLY A 263 6.03 -7.63 6.93
N THR A 264 6.31 -8.35 8.03
CA THR A 264 5.38 -8.45 9.16
C THR A 264 5.18 -7.10 9.84
N ALA A 265 6.25 -6.32 9.99
CA ALA A 265 6.18 -4.98 10.57
C ALA A 265 5.21 -4.07 9.81
N PHE A 266 5.36 -3.99 8.48
CA PHE A 266 4.48 -3.22 7.63
C PHE A 266 3.02 -3.72 7.71
N GLY A 267 2.81 -5.04 7.67
CA GLY A 267 1.48 -5.64 7.75
C GLY A 267 0.74 -5.31 9.06
N GLN A 268 1.43 -5.39 10.20
CA GLN A 268 0.87 -5.03 11.51
C GLN A 268 0.62 -3.52 11.62
N ALA A 269 1.51 -2.68 11.08
CA ALA A 269 1.35 -1.23 11.09
C ALA A 269 0.12 -0.80 10.25
N ASN A 270 -0.07 -1.38 9.06
CA ASN A 270 -1.25 -1.09 8.24
C ASN A 270 -2.54 -1.56 8.92
N ALA A 271 -2.53 -2.71 9.59
CA ALA A 271 -3.68 -3.16 10.39
C ALA A 271 -4.02 -2.18 11.52
N ALA A 272 -2.99 -1.62 12.18
CA ALA A 272 -3.17 -0.56 13.17
C ALA A 272 -3.79 0.70 12.52
N ASP A 273 -3.26 1.18 11.38
CA ASP A 273 -3.80 2.36 10.67
C ASP A 273 -5.32 2.22 10.40
N GLN A 274 -5.76 1.06 9.91
CA GLN A 274 -7.18 0.83 9.61
C GLN A 274 -8.05 0.82 10.86
N LEU A 275 -7.55 0.24 11.96
CA LEU A 275 -8.25 0.27 13.25
C LEU A 275 -8.37 1.70 13.79
N ALA A 276 -7.29 2.49 13.67
CA ALA A 276 -7.28 3.91 14.06
C ALA A 276 -8.29 4.73 13.24
N LYS A 277 -8.31 4.59 11.91
CA LYS A 277 -9.30 5.27 11.04
C LYS A 277 -10.74 4.89 11.39
N ASN A 278 -10.99 3.62 11.68
CA ASN A 278 -12.32 3.15 12.09
C ASN A 278 -12.74 3.74 13.45
N ALA A 279 -11.81 3.82 14.40
CA ALA A 279 -12.06 4.44 15.70
C ALA A 279 -12.35 5.94 15.54
N GLU A 280 -11.58 6.65 14.72
CA GLU A 280 -11.78 8.07 14.42
C GLU A 280 -13.16 8.33 13.79
N LYS A 281 -13.53 7.57 12.75
CA LYS A 281 -14.85 7.70 12.11
C LYS A 281 -16.01 7.46 13.08
N GLN A 282 -15.88 6.49 13.99
CA GLN A 282 -16.89 6.25 15.03
C GLN A 282 -16.98 7.40 16.03
N LEU A 283 -15.83 7.98 16.39
CA LEU A 283 -15.76 9.13 17.29
C LEU A 283 -16.45 10.35 16.66
N GLU A 284 -16.17 10.64 15.39
CA GLU A 284 -16.79 11.74 14.64
C GLU A 284 -18.31 11.59 14.57
N ASN A 285 -18.80 10.41 14.17
CA ASN A 285 -20.25 10.13 14.13
C ASN A 285 -20.93 10.32 15.50
N SER A 286 -20.23 9.98 16.58
CA SER A 286 -20.74 10.12 17.95
C SER A 286 -20.81 11.60 18.40
N LEU A 287 -19.93 12.44 17.88
CA LEU A 287 -19.93 13.88 18.13
C LEU A 287 -21.03 14.60 17.33
N GLU A 288 -21.29 14.19 16.08
CA GLU A 288 -22.33 14.78 15.25
C GLU A 288 -23.76 14.47 15.72
N HIS A 289 -23.99 13.28 16.29
CA HIS A 289 -25.31 12.85 16.77
C HIS A 289 -25.65 13.28 18.20
N ASN A 290 -24.75 14.02 18.86
CA ASN A 290 -24.97 14.59 20.18
C ASN A 290 -24.91 16.14 20.11
N PRO A 291 -25.77 16.80 19.29
CA PRO A 291 -25.87 18.25 19.34
C PRO A 291 -26.32 18.59 20.74
N SER A 292 -25.47 19.30 21.49
CA SER A 292 -25.72 19.67 22.87
C SER A 292 -27.19 20.04 23.08
N GLU A 293 -27.89 19.29 23.94
CA GLU A 293 -29.01 19.83 24.69
C GLU A 293 -28.45 21.00 25.51
N THR A 294 -28.30 22.15 24.87
CA THR A 294 -28.34 23.44 25.53
C THR A 294 -29.79 23.62 25.94
N HIS A 295 -30.18 22.87 26.98
CA HIS A 295 -31.34 23.18 27.78
C HIS A 295 -31.06 24.56 28.39
N GLU A 296 -31.45 25.62 27.68
CA GLU A 296 -31.79 26.89 28.31
C GLU A 296 -32.83 26.54 29.37
N THR A 297 -32.37 26.50 30.62
CA THR A 297 -33.25 26.43 31.78
C THR A 297 -34.03 27.73 31.80
N GLY A 298 -35.16 27.76 31.09
CA GLY A 298 -36.16 28.79 31.20
C GLY A 298 -36.67 28.82 32.63
N THR A 299 -36.13 29.75 33.42
CA THR A 299 -36.58 30.06 34.77
C THR A 299 -38.04 30.49 34.70
N VAL A 300 -38.97 29.56 34.94
CA VAL A 300 -40.40 29.87 35.05
C VAL A 300 -40.60 30.72 36.30
N GLY A 301 -40.78 32.02 36.09
CA GLY A 301 -41.16 32.97 37.13
C GLY A 301 -42.51 32.58 37.72
N ASN A 302 -42.51 32.22 38.99
CA ASN A 302 -43.71 31.90 39.76
C ASN A 302 -44.43 33.21 40.11
N VAL A 303 -45.53 33.53 39.41
CA VAL A 303 -46.38 34.70 39.70
C VAL A 303 -47.40 34.28 40.74
N THR A 304 -47.29 34.84 41.95
CA THR A 304 -48.30 34.80 42.99
C THR A 304 -49.51 35.63 42.58
N HIS A 305 -50.69 35.01 42.52
CA HIS A 305 -51.97 35.71 42.47
C HIS A 305 -52.72 35.46 43.78
N GLY A 306 -53.12 36.54 44.43
CA GLY A 306 -54.02 36.53 45.58
C GLY A 306 -55.46 36.77 45.15
N GLU A 307 -56.38 36.07 45.80
CA GLU A 307 -57.82 36.35 45.94
C GLU A 307 -58.08 36.08 47.43
N VAL A 308 -58.47 37.03 48.29
CA VAL A 308 -59.70 37.83 48.35
C VAL A 308 -60.96 36.98 48.26
N GLU A 309 -61.39 36.42 49.40
CA GLU A 309 -62.71 36.64 50.02
C GLU A 309 -62.69 36.18 51.49
#